data_AF-A0A4R3I017-F1
#
_entry.id   AF-A0A4R3I017-F1
#
_cell.length_a   1.000
_cell.length_b   1.000
_cell.length_c   1.000
_cell.angle_alpha   90.00
_cell.angle_beta   90.00
_cell.angle_gamma   90.00
#
_symmetry.space_group_name_H-M   'P 1'
#
loop_
_entity.id
_entity.type
_entity.pdbx_description
1 polymer ?
#
loop_
_entity_poly.entity_id
_entity_poly.type
_entity_poly.pdbx_seq_one_letter_code
_entity_poly.pdbx_strand_id
1 'polypeptide(L)'
;MPPFLPASLSPDANLINLGPKATNTMSSTSHTWKPSVTVAAIIEREGRFLLVEEETSDGIRFNQPAGHLDPGETLAHAVTRETLEESAHDFEPTALVGIYMSRYLSSRTGKEVTYLRFAFCGEVGAKHDLPLDVGILRAVWMTYDEMLACREKHRSPLVMQCVDDYLQGKRAPLSLLYTHPTAIGAFTG
;
A
#
# COMPACT_ATOMS: atom_id res chain seq x y z
N MET A 1 -9.07 -42.75 27.67
CA MET A 1 -9.02 -41.29 27.86
C MET A 1 -7.98 -40.96 28.92
N PRO A 2 -6.88 -40.30 28.56
CA PRO A 2 -6.07 -39.51 29.47
C PRO A 2 -6.41 -38.00 29.33
N PRO A 3 -6.15 -37.18 30.37
CA PRO A 3 -6.64 -35.80 30.45
C PRO A 3 -5.84 -34.83 29.57
N PHE A 4 -6.54 -33.82 29.04
CA PHE A 4 -5.98 -32.67 28.33
C PHE A 4 -5.06 -31.86 29.26
N LEU A 5 -3.80 -31.68 28.86
CA LEU A 5 -2.91 -30.64 29.38
C LEU A 5 -3.08 -29.37 28.51
N PRO A 6 -3.23 -28.17 29.10
CA PRO A 6 -3.29 -26.94 28.33
C PRO A 6 -1.90 -26.61 27.76
N ALA A 7 -1.87 -26.20 26.49
CA ALA A 7 -0.68 -25.68 25.83
C ALA A 7 -0.18 -24.43 26.58
N SER A 8 1.09 -24.47 27.00
CA SER A 8 1.79 -23.34 27.58
C SER A 8 1.91 -22.20 26.55
N LEU A 9 1.37 -21.04 26.91
CA LEU A 9 1.62 -19.77 26.21
C LEU A 9 3.14 -19.47 26.26
N SER A 10 3.75 -19.31 25.09
CA SER A 10 5.10 -18.74 24.96
C SER A 10 5.09 -17.27 25.41
N PRO A 11 6.04 -16.81 26.23
CA PRO A 11 6.15 -15.42 26.64
C PRO A 11 7.15 -14.67 25.75
N ASP A 12 6.89 -14.57 24.44
CA ASP A 12 7.61 -13.61 23.59
C ASP A 12 6.72 -12.39 23.31
N ALA A 13 6.40 -11.68 24.39
CA ALA A 13 5.94 -10.31 24.30
C ALA A 13 7.12 -9.47 23.79
N ASN A 14 7.06 -9.08 22.52
CA ASN A 14 7.93 -8.10 21.89
C ASN A 14 8.22 -6.93 22.86
N LEU A 15 9.43 -6.93 23.43
CA LEU A 15 9.97 -5.78 24.14
C LEU A 15 10.18 -4.67 23.12
N ILE A 16 9.24 -3.73 23.09
CA ILE A 16 9.37 -2.48 22.36
C ILE A 16 10.54 -1.74 23.02
N ASN A 17 11.69 -1.71 22.35
CA ASN A 17 12.82 -0.88 22.78
C ASN A 17 12.46 0.59 22.56
N LEU A 18 11.86 1.21 23.59
CA LEU A 18 11.61 2.64 23.65
C LEU A 18 12.95 3.33 23.91
N GLY A 19 13.75 3.51 22.84
CA GLY A 19 14.93 4.36 22.88
C GLY A 19 14.60 5.77 23.41
N PRO A 20 15.58 6.52 23.90
CA PRO A 20 15.33 7.82 24.53
C PRO A 20 14.62 8.76 23.55
N LYS A 21 13.50 9.36 23.99
CA LYS A 21 12.88 10.49 23.29
C LYS A 21 13.91 11.60 23.18
N ALA A 22 14.24 12.00 21.96
CA ALA A 22 15.22 13.04 21.68
C ALA A 22 14.92 14.30 22.51
N THR A 23 15.83 14.65 23.41
CA THR A 23 15.80 15.91 24.16
C THR A 23 16.17 17.06 23.22
N ASN A 24 15.31 18.07 23.20
CA ASN A 24 15.33 19.19 22.26
C ASN A 24 16.46 20.19 22.59
N THR A 25 17.35 20.46 21.63
CA THR A 25 18.27 21.64 21.62
C THR A 25 18.20 22.32 20.26
N MET A 26 18.27 23.67 20.27
CA MET A 26 17.74 24.57 19.24
C MET A 26 18.44 24.59 17.86
N SER A 27 17.61 24.93 16.86
CA SER A 27 17.86 25.44 15.49
C SER A 27 18.16 24.45 14.35
N SER A 28 17.09 24.01 13.68
CA SER A 28 16.96 23.86 12.23
C SER A 28 15.49 23.50 11.97
N THR A 29 14.95 23.72 10.76
CA THR A 29 13.57 23.38 10.39
C THR A 29 13.17 22.03 10.97
N SER A 30 12.32 22.02 11.99
CA SER A 30 12.00 20.79 12.73
C SER A 30 11.29 19.85 11.78
N HIS A 31 12.00 18.85 11.27
CA HIS A 31 11.41 17.83 10.43
C HIS A 31 10.53 16.96 11.33
N THR A 32 9.24 17.30 11.39
CA THR A 32 8.26 16.47 12.09
C THR A 32 8.24 15.09 11.44
N TRP A 33 8.53 14.05 12.22
CA TRP A 33 8.43 12.69 11.75
C TRP A 33 6.96 12.34 11.48
N LYS A 34 6.68 11.81 10.29
CA LYS A 34 5.38 11.28 9.88
C LYS A 34 5.59 10.14 8.88
N PRO A 35 4.75 9.09 8.89
CA PRO A 35 4.76 8.11 7.82
C PRO A 35 4.27 8.76 6.51
N SER A 36 4.78 8.27 5.39
CA SER A 36 4.23 8.56 4.07
C SER A 36 3.00 7.68 3.85
N VAL A 37 1.84 8.31 3.64
CA VAL A 37 0.58 7.58 3.42
C VAL A 37 0.46 7.21 1.96
N THR A 38 0.21 5.94 1.68
CA THR A 38 0.02 5.41 0.34
C THR A 38 -1.25 4.59 0.24
N VAL A 39 -1.75 4.44 -0.98
CA VAL A 39 -2.88 3.58 -1.31
C VAL A 39 -2.46 2.53 -2.33
N ALA A 40 -3.19 1.42 -2.41
CA ALA A 40 -2.94 0.38 -3.40
C ALA A 40 -4.21 -0.36 -3.78
N ALA A 41 -4.36 -0.71 -5.06
CA ALA A 41 -5.50 -1.45 -5.57
C ALA A 41 -5.18 -2.94 -5.77
N ILE A 42 -5.90 -3.80 -5.07
CA ILE A 42 -5.89 -5.25 -5.27
C ILE A 42 -7.06 -5.58 -6.18
N ILE A 43 -6.76 -5.70 -7.46
CA ILE A 43 -7.73 -5.95 -8.53
C ILE A 43 -7.51 -7.36 -9.05
N GLU A 44 -8.54 -8.18 -9.01
CA GLU A 44 -8.54 -9.55 -9.48
C GLU A 44 -9.61 -9.71 -10.56
N ARG A 45 -9.28 -10.42 -11.63
CA ARG A 45 -10.21 -10.81 -12.70
C ARG A 45 -9.77 -12.16 -13.28
N GLU A 46 -10.67 -13.14 -13.22
CA GLU A 46 -10.47 -14.48 -13.80
C GLU A 46 -9.18 -15.19 -13.31
N GLY A 47 -8.90 -15.10 -12.02
CA GLY A 47 -7.73 -15.68 -11.35
C GLY A 47 -6.43 -14.89 -11.58
N ARG A 48 -6.50 -13.69 -12.16
CA ARG A 48 -5.34 -12.85 -12.43
C ARG A 48 -5.44 -11.50 -11.73
N PHE A 49 -4.31 -11.02 -11.24
CA PHE A 49 -4.17 -9.74 -10.56
C PHE A 49 -3.59 -8.68 -11.48
N LEU A 50 -4.16 -7.48 -11.44
CA LEU A 50 -3.60 -6.31 -12.13
C LEU A 50 -2.40 -5.80 -11.33
N LEU A 51 -1.26 -5.71 -12.00
CA LEU A 51 -0.04 -5.10 -11.50
C LEU A 51 0.48 -4.08 -12.52
N VAL A 52 1.41 -3.24 -12.09
CA VAL A 52 2.18 -2.35 -12.93
C VAL A 52 3.65 -2.74 -12.87
N GLU A 53 4.31 -2.70 -14.02
CA GLU A 53 5.76 -2.79 -14.13
C GLU A 53 6.33 -1.37 -14.17
N GLU A 54 7.15 -1.02 -13.20
CA GLU A 54 7.64 0.34 -12.98
C GLU A 54 9.17 0.39 -12.91
N GLU A 55 9.75 1.50 -13.37
CA GLU A 55 11.17 1.82 -13.22
C GLU A 55 11.41 2.55 -11.89
N THR A 56 12.33 2.01 -11.09
CA THR A 56 12.63 2.53 -9.75
C THR A 56 14.13 2.75 -9.59
N SER A 57 14.56 3.41 -8.50
CA SER A 57 15.99 3.51 -8.18
C SER A 57 16.67 2.15 -7.95
N ASP A 58 15.90 1.11 -7.65
CA ASP A 58 16.41 -0.26 -7.47
C ASP A 58 16.26 -1.11 -8.75
N GLY A 59 15.87 -0.50 -9.87
CA GLY A 59 15.60 -1.13 -11.16
C GLY A 59 14.11 -1.39 -11.39
N ILE A 60 13.81 -2.20 -12.41
CA ILE A 60 12.43 -2.54 -12.80
C ILE A 60 11.78 -3.39 -11.70
N ARG A 61 10.57 -3.02 -11.27
CA ARG A 61 9.81 -3.70 -10.22
C ARG A 61 8.35 -3.87 -10.60
N PHE A 62 7.69 -4.87 -10.01
CA PHE A 62 6.24 -5.04 -10.05
C PHE A 62 5.61 -4.54 -8.75
N ASN A 63 4.48 -3.85 -8.88
CA ASN A 63 3.67 -3.38 -7.77
C ASN A 63 2.17 -3.46 -8.15
N GLN A 64 1.28 -3.39 -7.18
CA GLN A 64 -0.09 -3.00 -7.48
C GLN A 64 -0.13 -1.55 -7.97
N PRO A 65 -1.17 -1.14 -8.73
CA PRO A 65 -1.45 0.26 -8.94
C PRO A 65 -1.54 0.96 -7.57
N ALA A 66 -0.62 1.88 -7.30
CA ALA A 66 -0.38 2.38 -5.96
C ALA A 66 0.51 3.63 -5.94
N GLY A 67 0.03 4.66 -5.25
CA GLY A 67 0.85 5.84 -5.00
C GLY A 67 0.48 6.58 -3.72
N HIS A 68 0.82 7.86 -3.67
CA HIS A 68 0.74 8.66 -2.46
C HIS A 68 -0.65 9.26 -2.30
N LEU A 69 -1.05 9.46 -1.05
CA LEU A 69 -2.20 10.32 -0.77
C LEU A 69 -1.82 11.78 -1.02
N ASP A 70 -2.54 12.45 -1.92
CA ASP A 70 -2.37 13.87 -2.15
C ASP A 70 -3.19 14.73 -1.18
N PRO A 71 -2.77 16.00 -0.95
CA PRO A 71 -3.59 16.94 -0.18
C PRO A 71 -4.94 17.20 -0.86
N GLY A 72 -6.02 17.20 -0.09
CA GLY A 72 -7.34 17.58 -0.60
C GLY A 72 -8.15 16.41 -1.18
N GLU A 73 -7.70 15.17 -1.06
CA GLU A 73 -8.45 13.98 -1.49
C GLU A 73 -8.70 12.97 -0.36
N THR A 74 -9.64 12.06 -0.60
CA THR A 74 -9.90 10.92 0.30
C THR A 74 -9.00 9.75 -0.09
N LEU A 75 -8.80 8.79 0.81
CA LEU A 75 -8.06 7.55 0.48
C LEU A 75 -8.74 6.75 -0.65
N ALA A 76 -10.07 6.78 -0.72
CA ALA A 76 -10.81 6.10 -1.78
C ALA A 76 -10.62 6.80 -3.14
N HIS A 77 -10.63 8.14 -3.17
CA HIS A 77 -10.32 8.88 -4.40
C HIS A 77 -8.88 8.67 -4.83
N ALA A 78 -7.93 8.70 -3.89
CA ALA A 78 -6.52 8.45 -4.18
C ALA A 78 -6.33 7.09 -4.87
N VAL A 79 -6.94 6.01 -4.36
CA VAL A 79 -6.73 4.68 -4.98
C VAL A 79 -7.38 4.57 -6.35
N THR A 80 -8.52 5.23 -6.58
CA THR A 80 -9.15 5.32 -7.90
C THR A 80 -8.27 6.10 -8.88
N ARG A 81 -7.75 7.26 -8.46
CA ARG A 81 -6.85 8.11 -9.26
C ARG A 81 -5.58 7.35 -9.65
N GLU A 82 -4.86 6.82 -8.66
CA GLU A 82 -3.61 6.07 -8.88
C GLU A 82 -3.82 4.86 -9.81
N THR A 83 -4.96 4.17 -9.68
CA THR A 83 -5.26 3.05 -10.60
C THR A 83 -5.44 3.51 -12.03
N LEU A 84 -6.14 4.62 -12.25
CA LEU A 84 -6.34 5.19 -13.57
C LEU A 84 -5.02 5.68 -14.17
N GLU A 85 -4.23 6.43 -13.41
CA GLU A 85 -2.94 7.00 -13.83
C GLU A 85 -1.90 5.93 -14.19
N GLU A 86 -1.79 4.86 -13.39
CA GLU A 86 -0.77 3.84 -13.59
C GLU A 86 -1.21 2.67 -14.48
N SER A 87 -2.52 2.44 -14.65
CA SER A 87 -3.00 1.28 -15.42
C SER A 87 -3.95 1.60 -16.57
N ALA A 88 -4.38 2.85 -16.70
CA ALA A 88 -5.43 3.31 -17.60
C ALA A 88 -6.76 2.57 -17.43
N HIS A 89 -7.04 1.99 -16.25
CA HIS A 89 -8.32 1.39 -15.93
C HIS A 89 -9.07 2.21 -14.89
N ASP A 90 -10.38 2.34 -15.08
CA ASP A 90 -11.27 2.80 -14.00
C ASP A 90 -11.24 1.81 -12.84
N PHE A 91 -11.41 2.33 -11.62
CA PHE A 91 -11.44 1.52 -10.41
C PHE A 91 -12.44 2.05 -9.38
N GLU A 92 -13.36 1.19 -8.96
CA GLU A 92 -14.33 1.45 -7.90
C GLU A 92 -13.93 0.63 -6.65
N PRO A 93 -13.32 1.23 -5.61
CA PRO A 93 -13.01 0.50 -4.39
C PRO A 93 -14.30 0.06 -3.69
N THR A 94 -14.37 -1.19 -3.24
CA THR A 94 -15.55 -1.75 -2.54
C THR A 94 -15.25 -2.15 -1.10
N ALA A 95 -13.99 -2.43 -0.77
CA ALA A 95 -13.57 -2.76 0.58
C ALA A 95 -12.10 -2.43 0.84
N LEU A 96 -11.77 -2.24 2.12
CA LEU A 96 -10.40 -2.16 2.60
C LEU A 96 -9.91 -3.57 2.94
N VAL A 97 -8.85 -4.04 2.30
CA VAL A 97 -8.23 -5.35 2.56
C VAL A 97 -7.39 -5.29 3.83
N GLY A 98 -6.61 -4.22 4.00
CA GLY A 98 -5.73 -4.05 5.15
C GLY A 98 -4.98 -2.73 5.17
N ILE A 99 -4.33 -2.46 6.31
CA ILE A 99 -3.46 -1.31 6.52
C ILE A 99 -2.10 -1.85 6.94
N TYR A 100 -1.05 -1.50 6.21
CA TYR A 100 0.28 -2.08 6.33
C TYR A 100 1.31 -1.01 6.60
N MET A 101 2.22 -1.27 7.53
CA MET A 101 3.36 -0.40 7.79
C MET A 101 4.64 -1.08 7.34
N SER A 102 5.45 -0.38 6.55
CA SER A 102 6.74 -0.87 6.11
C SER A 102 7.79 0.25 6.16
N ARG A 103 9.06 -0.13 6.19
CA ARG A 103 10.18 0.81 6.13
C ARG A 103 11.04 0.47 4.93
N TYR A 104 11.41 1.50 4.20
CA TYR A 104 12.26 1.43 3.02
C TYR A 104 13.46 2.35 3.22
N LEU A 105 14.65 1.84 2.89
CA LEU A 105 15.87 2.62 2.83
C LEU A 105 16.19 2.88 1.35
N SER A 106 16.11 4.15 0.95
CA SER A 106 16.41 4.56 -0.41
C SER A 106 17.89 4.31 -0.73
N SER A 107 18.16 3.45 -1.71
CA SER A 107 19.51 3.18 -2.21
C SER A 107 20.19 4.43 -2.76
N ARG A 108 19.41 5.34 -3.36
CA ARG A 108 19.91 6.58 -3.96
C ARG A 108 20.26 7.66 -2.95
N THR A 109 19.50 7.78 -1.86
CA THR A 109 19.62 8.90 -0.92
C THR A 109 20.07 8.51 0.49
N GLY A 110 20.10 7.21 0.81
CA GLY A 110 20.36 6.70 2.16
C GLY A 110 19.30 7.12 3.18
N LYS A 111 18.18 7.68 2.74
CA LYS A 111 17.10 8.14 3.62
C LYS A 111 16.09 7.04 3.85
N GLU A 112 15.62 6.97 5.09
CA GLU A 112 14.58 6.05 5.49
C GLU A 112 13.21 6.69 5.35
N VAL A 113 12.28 5.94 4.78
CA VAL A 113 10.88 6.31 4.66
C VAL A 113 10.06 5.21 5.32
N THR A 114 9.17 5.60 6.23
CA THR A 114 8.14 4.70 6.76
C THR A 114 6.88 4.94 5.94
N TYR A 115 6.32 3.88 5.36
CA TYR A 115 5.06 3.93 4.63
C TYR A 115 3.92 3.38 5.49
N LEU A 116 2.75 4.01 5.38
CA LEU A 116 1.48 3.49 5.87
C LEU A 116 0.57 3.28 4.66
N ARG A 117 0.49 2.04 4.18
CA ARG A 117 -0.27 1.66 2.98
C ARG A 117 -1.68 1.23 3.35
N PHE A 118 -2.68 1.80 2.68
CA PHE A 118 -4.06 1.33 2.69
C PHE A 118 -4.32 0.53 1.42
N ALA A 119 -4.55 -0.77 1.54
CA ALA A 119 -4.83 -1.62 0.38
C ALA A 119 -6.34 -1.80 0.24
N PHE A 120 -6.87 -1.45 -0.93
CA PHE A 120 -8.28 -1.58 -1.28
C PHE A 120 -8.45 -2.69 -2.29
N CYS A 121 -9.61 -3.33 -2.30
CA CYS A 121 -10.04 -4.11 -3.44
C CYS A 121 -11.35 -3.56 -3.97
N GLY A 122 -11.69 -3.93 -5.20
CA GLY A 122 -12.87 -3.40 -5.85
C GLY A 122 -13.02 -3.89 -7.28
N GLU A 123 -13.89 -3.22 -8.00
CA GLU A 123 -14.24 -3.57 -9.37
C GLU A 123 -13.39 -2.77 -10.34
N VAL A 124 -12.84 -3.46 -11.35
CA VAL A 124 -12.16 -2.83 -12.47
C VAL A 124 -13.18 -2.45 -13.54
N GLY A 125 -13.12 -1.20 -13.97
CA GLY A 125 -14.01 -0.66 -15.00
C GLY A 125 -13.37 -0.67 -16.39
N ALA A 126 -13.73 0.33 -17.20
CA ALA A 126 -13.26 0.44 -18.56
C ALA A 126 -11.74 0.65 -18.60
N LYS A 127 -11.11 0.11 -19.65
CA LYS A 127 -9.73 0.46 -20.01
C LYS A 127 -9.77 1.60 -21.02
N HIS A 128 -8.97 2.63 -20.77
CA HIS A 128 -8.83 3.78 -21.64
C HIS A 128 -7.52 3.74 -22.43
N ASP A 129 -7.47 4.52 -23.50
CA ASP A 129 -6.25 4.80 -24.26
C ASP A 129 -5.62 6.10 -23.74
N LEU A 130 -5.06 6.02 -22.53
CA LEU A 130 -4.40 7.14 -21.84
C LEU A 130 -2.91 6.82 -21.67
N PRO A 131 -2.03 7.84 -21.74
CA PRO A 131 -0.65 7.65 -21.33
C PRO A 131 -0.60 7.25 -19.86
N LEU A 132 0.31 6.33 -19.53
CA LEU A 132 0.59 5.97 -18.15
C LEU A 132 1.54 6.98 -17.51
N ASP A 133 1.50 7.04 -16.18
CA ASP A 133 2.36 7.91 -15.39
C ASP A 133 3.85 7.67 -15.61
N VAL A 134 4.63 8.73 -15.36
CA VAL A 134 6.09 8.71 -15.56
C VAL A 134 6.73 7.63 -14.69
N GLY A 135 7.46 6.72 -15.32
CA GLY A 135 8.11 5.58 -14.65
C GLY A 135 7.30 4.29 -14.73
N ILE A 136 6.03 4.34 -15.14
CA ILE A 136 5.26 3.13 -15.44
C ILE A 136 5.57 2.65 -16.86
N LEU A 137 6.03 1.41 -16.97
CA LEU A 137 6.37 0.77 -18.25
C LEU A 137 5.13 0.13 -18.89
N ARG A 138 4.29 -0.54 -18.07
CA ARG A 138 3.03 -1.16 -18.52
C ARG A 138 2.21 -1.69 -17.34
N ALA A 139 0.90 -1.83 -17.57
CA ALA A 139 0.04 -2.68 -16.76
C ALA A 139 0.07 -4.14 -17.25
N VAL A 140 0.07 -5.09 -16.32
CA VAL A 140 0.11 -6.53 -16.57
C VAL A 140 -0.92 -7.28 -15.73
N TRP A 141 -1.42 -8.40 -16.26
CA TRP A 141 -2.29 -9.31 -15.54
C TRP A 141 -1.53 -10.60 -15.23
N MET A 142 -1.28 -10.87 -13.95
CA MET A 142 -0.52 -12.03 -13.50
C MET A 142 -1.37 -12.95 -12.64
N THR A 143 -1.29 -14.25 -12.88
CA THR A 143 -1.77 -15.26 -11.94
C THR A 143 -0.95 -15.20 -10.65
N TYR A 144 -1.51 -15.74 -9.57
CA TYR A 144 -0.79 -15.84 -8.29
C TYR A 144 0.55 -16.59 -8.42
N ASP A 145 0.61 -17.65 -9.21
CA ASP A 145 1.84 -18.42 -9.45
C ASP A 145 2.89 -17.61 -10.23
N GLU A 146 2.48 -16.81 -11.20
CA GLU A 146 3.38 -15.89 -11.92
C GLU A 146 3.96 -14.83 -10.96
N MET A 147 3.15 -14.29 -10.05
CA MET A 147 3.63 -13.36 -9.01
C MET A 147 4.61 -14.02 -8.04
N LEU A 148 4.36 -15.28 -7.66
CA LEU A 148 5.30 -16.04 -6.84
C LEU A 148 6.65 -16.25 -7.54
N ALA A 149 6.60 -16.54 -8.84
CA ALA A 149 7.79 -16.83 -9.65
C ALA A 149 8.71 -15.61 -9.86
N CYS A 150 8.22 -14.38 -9.67
CA CYS A 150 8.99 -13.13 -9.81
C CYS A 150 9.07 -12.31 -8.52
N ARG A 151 8.92 -12.95 -7.35
CA ARG A 151 8.88 -12.30 -6.04
C ARG A 151 10.09 -11.40 -5.76
N GLU A 152 11.26 -11.74 -6.29
CA GLU A 152 12.49 -10.95 -6.19
C GLU A 152 12.42 -9.61 -6.93
N LYS A 153 11.49 -9.47 -7.88
CA LYS A 153 11.22 -8.25 -8.64
C LYS A 153 10.06 -7.43 -8.07
N HIS A 154 9.50 -7.80 -6.93
CA HIS A 154 8.45 -6.99 -6.32
C HIS A 154 9.00 -5.71 -5.70
N ARG A 155 8.23 -4.62 -5.80
CA ARG A 155 8.59 -3.31 -5.23
C ARG A 155 8.79 -3.37 -3.72
N SER A 156 8.04 -4.25 -3.06
CA SER A 156 8.20 -4.57 -1.65
C SER A 156 7.56 -5.93 -1.32
N PRO A 157 7.85 -6.51 -0.15
CA PRO A 157 7.14 -7.70 0.33
C PRO A 157 5.61 -7.50 0.44
N LEU A 158 5.14 -6.24 0.54
CA LEU A 158 3.71 -5.95 0.65
C LEU A 158 2.92 -6.35 -0.60
N VAL A 159 3.57 -6.46 -1.77
CA VAL A 159 2.91 -6.89 -3.01
C VAL A 159 2.27 -8.27 -2.83
N MET A 160 2.98 -9.22 -2.25
CA MET A 160 2.42 -10.54 -1.95
C MET A 160 1.50 -10.51 -0.73
N GLN A 161 1.91 -9.83 0.35
CA GLN A 161 1.10 -9.79 1.58
C GLN A 161 -0.33 -9.30 1.34
N CYS A 162 -0.51 -8.25 0.52
CA CYS A 162 -1.84 -7.73 0.22
C CYS A 162 -2.68 -8.72 -0.61
N VAL A 163 -2.06 -9.46 -1.53
CA VAL A 163 -2.74 -10.49 -2.33
C VAL A 163 -3.11 -11.69 -1.46
N ASP A 164 -2.21 -12.14 -0.58
CA ASP A 164 -2.48 -13.25 0.35
C ASP A 164 -3.67 -12.92 1.26
N ASP A 165 -3.70 -11.69 1.79
CA ASP A 165 -4.79 -11.19 2.62
C ASP A 165 -6.11 -11.04 1.84
N TYR A 166 -6.01 -10.61 0.58
CA TYR A 166 -7.15 -10.57 -0.33
C TYR A 166 -7.74 -11.97 -0.56
N LEU A 167 -6.89 -12.96 -0.82
CA LEU A 167 -7.27 -14.36 -1.08
C LEU A 167 -7.82 -15.06 0.17
N GLN A 168 -7.40 -14.64 1.37
CA GLN A 168 -8.00 -15.07 2.64
C GLN A 168 -9.40 -14.47 2.89
N GLY A 169 -9.90 -13.62 1.99
CA GLY A 169 -11.22 -13.02 2.09
C GLY A 169 -11.31 -11.81 3.02
N LYS A 170 -10.18 -11.19 3.39
CA LYS A 170 -10.20 -9.98 4.24
C LYS A 170 -10.87 -8.82 3.51
N ARG A 171 -12.02 -8.37 4.00
CA ARG A 171 -12.81 -7.26 3.45
C ARG A 171 -13.41 -6.45 4.60
N ALA A 172 -12.81 -5.33 4.94
CA ALA A 172 -13.37 -4.38 5.90
C ALA A 172 -14.21 -3.33 5.15
N PRO A 173 -15.35 -2.90 5.72
CA PRO A 173 -16.22 -1.95 5.03
C PRO A 173 -15.54 -0.57 4.92
N LEU A 174 -15.72 0.10 3.79
CA LEU A 174 -15.15 1.43 3.56
C LEU A 174 -15.64 2.48 4.57
N SER A 175 -16.79 2.25 5.21
CA SER A 175 -17.32 3.10 6.28
C SER A 175 -16.41 3.20 7.52
N LEU A 176 -15.39 2.35 7.66
CA LEU A 176 -14.35 2.52 8.67
C LEU A 176 -13.43 3.73 8.39
N LEU A 177 -13.39 4.19 7.14
CA LEU A 177 -12.65 5.36 6.73
C LEU A 177 -13.60 6.55 6.68
N TYR A 178 -13.39 7.50 7.59
CA TYR A 178 -14.10 8.78 7.57
C TYR A 178 -13.13 9.89 7.16
N THR A 179 -13.48 10.63 6.11
CA THR A 179 -12.78 11.86 5.72
C THR A 179 -13.67 13.04 6.03
N HIS A 180 -13.23 13.89 6.96
CA HIS A 180 -13.94 15.12 7.26
C HIS A 180 -13.91 16.06 6.05
N PRO A 181 -14.99 16.79 5.72
CA PRO A 181 -15.04 17.68 4.55
C PRO A 181 -13.91 18.73 4.49
N THR A 182 -13.37 19.15 5.63
CA THR A 182 -12.24 20.10 5.68
C THR A 182 -10.92 19.53 5.15
N ALA A 183 -10.83 18.21 4.94
CA ALA A 183 -9.67 17.56 4.35
C ALA A 183 -9.76 17.44 2.81
N ILE A 184 -10.87 17.88 2.20
CA ILE A 184 -11.15 17.72 0.77
C ILE A 184 -11.14 19.08 0.08
N GLY A 185 -10.57 19.15 -1.12
CA GLY A 185 -10.49 20.36 -1.93
C GLY A 185 -9.49 21.39 -1.38
N ALA A 186 -9.54 22.61 -1.92
CA ALA A 186 -8.67 23.69 -1.47
C ALA A 186 -9.06 24.13 -0.04
N PHE A 187 -8.07 24.20 0.86
CA PHE A 187 -8.28 24.70 2.21
C PHE A 187 -8.61 26.19 2.17
N THR A 188 -9.83 26.57 2.54
CA THR A 188 -10.33 27.95 2.48
C THR A 188 -10.32 28.70 3.81
N GLY A 189 -9.85 28.06 4.90
CA GLY A 189 -9.72 28.67 6.23
C GLY A 189 -10.92 28.43 7.14
#